data_AF-A0A8E1RXZ2-F1
#
_entry.id   AF-A0A8E1RXZ2-F1
#
_cell.length_a   1.000
_cell.length_b   1.000
_cell.length_c   1.000
_cell.angle_alpha   90.00
_cell.angle_beta   90.00
_cell.angle_gamma   90.00
#
_symmetry.space_group_name_H-M   'P 1'
#
loop_
_entity.id
_entity.type
_entity.pdbx_description
1 polymer ?
#
loop_
_entity_poly.entity_id
_entity_poly.type
_entity_poly.pdbx_seq_one_letter_code
_entity_poly.pdbx_strand_id
1 'polypeptide(L)' 'MLELRPNCECCDKDLPPASPDARICSFECTFCVDCAEGVLAQRCPNCAGELVRRPIRPAQALLRHPAATQRYPVSAPPR' A
#
# COMPACT_ATOMS: atom_id res chain seq x y z
N MET A 1 0.24 7.34 -13.15
CA MET A 1 -0.29 8.05 -11.96
C MET A 1 -0.52 7.00 -10.91
N LEU A 2 -0.12 7.23 -9.65
CA LEU A 2 -0.24 6.19 -8.61
C LEU A 2 -1.66 5.61 -8.57
N GLU A 3 -1.80 4.30 -8.59
CA GLU A 3 -3.12 3.65 -8.54
C GLU A 3 -3.78 3.82 -7.16
N LEU A 4 -2.98 3.98 -6.08
CA LEU A 4 -3.42 4.00 -4.68
C LEU A 4 -4.28 2.79 -4.34
N ARG A 5 -3.62 1.64 -4.12
CA ARG A 5 -4.30 0.39 -3.79
C ARG A 5 -5.10 0.55 -2.48
N PRO A 6 -6.37 0.11 -2.44
CA PRO A 6 -7.27 0.39 -1.33
C PRO A 6 -7.06 -0.55 -0.14
N ASN A 7 -6.22 -1.58 -0.26
CA ASN A 7 -6.02 -2.60 0.76
C ASN A 7 -4.52 -2.87 1.01
N CYS A 8 -4.24 -3.45 2.18
CA CYS A 8 -2.95 -4.08 2.48
C CYS A 8 -2.88 -5.42 1.77
N GLU A 9 -1.84 -5.64 0.96
CA GLU A 9 -1.68 -6.91 0.25
C GLU A 9 -1.50 -8.10 1.21
N CYS A 10 -0.90 -7.91 2.38
CA CYS A 10 -0.59 -8.99 3.33
C CYS A 10 -1.77 -9.43 4.21
N CYS A 11 -2.54 -8.50 4.77
CA CYS A 11 -3.61 -8.78 5.72
C CYS A 11 -5.01 -8.39 5.23
N ASP A 12 -5.10 -7.92 3.99
CA ASP A 12 -6.33 -7.41 3.37
C ASP A 12 -7.03 -6.28 4.14
N LYS A 13 -6.31 -5.58 5.03
CA LYS A 13 -6.84 -4.43 5.76
C LYS A 13 -7.12 -3.26 4.81
N ASP A 14 -8.24 -2.57 5.00
CA ASP A 14 -8.57 -1.39 4.20
C ASP A 14 -7.63 -0.22 4.51
N LEU A 15 -7.10 0.40 3.46
CA LEU A 15 -6.12 1.49 3.47
C LEU A 15 -6.62 2.63 2.58
N PRO A 16 -7.50 3.50 3.12
CA PRO A 16 -8.07 4.59 2.36
C PRO A 16 -7.00 5.54 1.85
N PRO A 17 -7.21 6.26 0.73
CA PRO A 17 -6.20 7.11 0.09
C PRO A 17 -5.64 8.23 0.97
N ALA A 18 -6.36 8.59 2.04
CA ALA A 18 -5.95 9.55 3.06
C ALA A 18 -5.27 8.92 4.29
N SER A 19 -5.16 7.59 4.34
CA SER A 19 -4.59 6.86 5.47
C SER A 19 -3.08 7.14 5.60
N PRO A 20 -2.60 7.59 6.77
CA PRO A 20 -1.17 7.77 7.04
C PRO A 20 -0.45 6.44 7.28
N ASP A 21 -1.20 5.36 7.51
CA ASP A 21 -0.72 4.02 7.86
C ASP A 21 -0.40 3.16 6.64
N ALA A 22 -0.66 3.67 5.43
CA ALA A 22 -0.28 3.00 4.21
C ALA A 22 1.23 3.18 3.94
N ARG A 23 1.90 2.07 3.67
CA ARG A 23 3.27 1.99 3.17
C ARG A 23 3.24 1.53 1.73
N ILE A 24 4.12 2.05 0.91
CA ILE A 24 4.22 1.77 -0.53
C ILE A 24 5.67 1.52 -0.94
N CYS A 25 5.90 0.61 -1.88
CA CYS A 25 7.20 0.44 -2.55
C CYS A 25 7.23 1.12 -3.94
N SER A 26 8.38 1.11 -4.61
CA SER A 26 8.55 1.67 -5.97
C SER A 26 7.69 1.03 -7.06
N PHE A 27 7.17 -0.18 -6.82
CA PHE A 27 6.24 -0.91 -7.70
C PHE A 27 4.78 -0.81 -7.25
N GLU A 28 4.50 0.18 -6.40
CA GLU A 28 3.17 0.48 -5.90
C GLU A 28 2.57 -0.60 -4.99
N CYS A 29 3.37 -1.56 -4.50
CA CYS A 29 2.91 -2.52 -3.51
C CYS A 29 2.55 -1.84 -2.20
N THR A 30 1.32 -2.07 -1.73
CA THR A 30 0.75 -1.36 -0.59
C THR A 30 0.57 -2.30 0.60
N PHE A 31 1.13 -1.89 1.73
CA PHE A 31 1.04 -2.63 3.00
C PHE A 31 0.66 -1.67 4.13
N CYS A 32 0.00 -2.19 5.17
CA CYS A 32 -0.23 -1.39 6.36
C CYS A 32 1.07 -1.30 7.18
N VAL A 33 1.16 -0.26 8.02
CA VAL A 33 2.28 -0.03 8.92
C VAL A 33 2.58 -1.25 9.80
N ASP A 34 1.54 -1.93 10.28
CA ASP A 34 1.65 -3.13 11.12
C ASP A 34 2.32 -4.30 10.39
N CYS A 35 1.89 -4.61 9.16
CA CYS A 35 2.55 -5.63 8.35
C CYS A 35 3.96 -5.20 7.95
N ALA A 36 4.14 -3.93 7.59
CA ALA A 36 5.43 -3.39 7.22
C ALA A 36 6.44 -3.49 8.37
N GLU A 37 6.08 -3.16 9.61
CA GLU A 37 6.97 -3.21 10.77
C GLU A 37 7.10 -4.61 11.36
N GLY A 38 6.00 -5.37 11.43
CA GLY A 38 5.97 -6.69 12.04
C GLY A 38 6.56 -7.78 11.15
N VAL A 39 5.79 -8.23 10.15
CA VAL A 39 6.14 -9.43 9.37
C VAL A 39 7.07 -9.15 8.18
N LEU A 40 7.12 -7.91 7.69
CA LEU A 40 7.87 -7.53 6.50
C LEU A 40 9.19 -6.80 6.79
N ALA A 41 9.44 -6.38 8.03
CA ALA A 41 10.67 -5.67 8.44
C ALA A 41 11.06 -4.49 7.50
N GLN A 42 10.08 -3.67 7.12
CA GLN A 42 10.17 -2.54 6.18
C GLN A 42 10.63 -2.92 4.77
N ARG A 43 10.50 -4.20 4.39
CA ARG A 43 10.91 -4.74 3.11
C ARG A 43 9.73 -5.31 2.34
N CYS A 44 9.54 -4.88 1.11
CA CYS A 44 8.48 -5.44 0.27
C CYS A 44 8.79 -6.91 -0.08
N PRO A 45 7.88 -7.87 0.14
CA PRO A 45 8.10 -9.28 -0.19
C PRO A 45 8.09 -9.55 -1.70
N ASN A 46 7.42 -8.69 -2.48
CA ASN A 46 7.26 -8.88 -3.92
C ASN A 46 8.44 -8.34 -4.74
N CYS A 47 9.07 -7.26 -4.29
CA CYS A 47 10.15 -6.59 -5.02
C CYS A 47 11.46 -6.44 -4.22
N ALA A 48 11.49 -6.88 -2.96
CA ALA A 48 12.61 -6.69 -2.05
C ALA A 48 13.07 -5.23 -1.89
N GLY A 49 12.20 -4.26 -2.21
CA GLY A 49 12.45 -2.82 -2.03
C GLY A 49 12.09 -2.32 -0.64
N GLU A 50 12.40 -1.06 -0.37
CA GLU A 50 11.99 -0.38 0.86
C GLU A 50 10.48 -0.07 0.85
N LEU A 51 9.86 -0.14 2.02
CA LEU A 51 8.49 0.29 2.25
C LEU A 51 8.49 1.67 2.90
N VAL A 52 8.08 2.69 2.14
CA VAL A 52 8.01 4.08 2.61
C VAL A 52 6.57 4.52 2.80
N ARG A 53 6.35 5.63 3.52
CA ARG A 53 5.00 6.17 3.70
C ARG A 53 4.37 6.55 2.35
N ARG A 54 3.14 6.06 2.11
CA ARG A 54 2.38 6.38 0.90
C ARG A 54 2.02 7.87 0.87
N PRO A 55 2.31 8.60 -0.23
CA PRO A 55 1.85 9.97 -0.40
C PRO A 55 0.31 10.05 -0.32
N ILE A 56 -0.20 10.98 0.48
CA ILE A 56 -1.64 11.22 0.61
C ILE A 56 -2.12 12.02 -0.59
N ARG A 57 -3.13 11.51 -1.29
CA ARG A 57 -3.82 12.28 -2.35
C ARG A 57 -4.86 13.20 -1.71
N PRO A 58 -4.76 14.54 -1.90
CA PRO A 58 -5.72 15.47 -1.33
C PRO A 58 -7.13 15.25 -1.93
N ALA A 59 -8.17 15.58 -1.16
CA ALA A 59 -9.56 15.31 -1.52
C ALA A 59 -9.97 15.87 -2.90
N GLN A 60 -9.50 17.07 -3.25
CA GLN A 60 -9.77 17.68 -4.56
C GLN A 60 -9.15 16.88 -5.72
N ALA A 61 -7.99 16.26 -5.52
CA ALA A 61 -7.36 15.43 -6.52
C ALA A 61 -8.03 14.06 -6.65
N LEU A 62 -8.64 13.53 -5.57
CA LEU A 62 -9.43 12.29 -5.63
C LEU A 62 -10.67 12.39 -6.52
N LEU A 63 -11.29 13.57 -6.61
CA LEU A 63 -12.43 13.80 -7.50
C LEU A 63 -12.08 13.64 -8.98
N ARG A 64 -10.85 14.02 -9.35
CA ARG A 64 -10.35 13.94 -10.74
C ARG A 64 -9.59 12.65 -11.02
N HIS A 65 -9.01 12.06 -9.98
CA HIS A 65 -8.13 10.90 -10.04
C HIS A 65 -8.48 9.95 -8.87
N PRO A 66 -9.57 9.17 -9.02
CA PRO A 66 -10.02 8.28 -7.96
C PRO A 66 -8.95 7.23 -7.63
N ALA A 67 -9.03 6.68 -6.41
CA ALA A 67 -8.21 5.55 -6.01
C ALA A 67 -8.69 4.28 -6.73
N ALA A 68 -7.82 3.28 -6.84
CA ALA A 68 -8.19 1.97 -7.36
C ALA A 68 -9.27 1.33 -6.47
N THR A 69 -10.27 0.72 -7.10
CA THR A 69 -11.28 -0.13 -6.45
C THR A 69 -10.87 -1.60 -6.43
N GLN A 70 -9.90 -1.98 -7.24
CA GLN A 70 -9.37 -3.34 -7.28
C GLN A 70 -8.53 -3.61 -6.03
N ARG A 71 -8.82 -4.72 -5.35
CA ARG A 71 -8.01 -5.22 -4.23
C ARG A 71 -6.87 -6.06 -4.79
N TYR A 72 -5.70 -5.93 -4.17
CA TYR A 72 -4.50 -6.67 -4.55
C TYR A 72 -4.15 -7.63 -3.41
N PRO A 73 -4.17 -8.95 -3.64
CA PRO A 73 -3.67 -9.92 -2.66
C PRO A 73 -2.13 -10.00 -2.74
N VAL A 74 -1.48 -10.38 -1.64
CA VAL A 74 -0.03 -10.61 -1.64
C VAL A 74 0.33 -11.70 -2.66
N SER A 75 1.27 -11.38 -3.55
CA SER A 75 1.75 -12.33 -4.56
C SER A 75 2.73 -13.37 -4.02
N ALA A 76 3.37 -13.14 -2.87
CA ALA A 76 4.28 -14.08 -2.23
C ALA A 76 4.10 -14.13 -0.70
N PRO A 77 3.85 -15.32 -0.10
CA PRO A 77 3.81 -15.42 1.36
C PRO A 77 5.18 -15.08 1.96
N PRO A 78 5.24 -14.36 3.11
CA PRO A 78 6.50 -14.16 3.82
C PRO A 78 7.05 -15.54 4.21
N ARG A 79 8.32 -15.79 3.86
CA ARG A 79 9.00 -17.07 4.04
C ARG A 79 9.55 -17.22 5.45
#